data_AF-A0A9Q5I4E5-F1
#
_entry.id   AF-A0A9Q5I4E5-F1
#
_cell.length_a   1.000
_cell.length_b   1.000
_cell.length_c   1.000
_cell.angle_alpha   90.00
_cell.angle_beta   90.00
_cell.angle_gamma   90.00
#
_symmetry.space_group_name_H-M   'P 1'
#
loop_
_entity.id
_entity.type
_entity.pdbx_description
1 polymer ?
#
loop_
_entity_poly.entity_id
_entity_poly.type
_entity_poly.pdbx_seq_one_letter_code
_entity_poly.pdbx_strand_id
1 'polypeptide(L)'
;MMSGVNTSPDYVERMKIGFSTYEGPSQGYVAVITDPTKQGGIVSRQPMDSSRGDFANFCSEYSLVPIAFQIVPVLVFMTVIWFMPESPRWLTKVGRAEEALQILGNLRADGNTKDPAVEKEFSDILEVVQLEKESSGRSTYWAMLWGIGWGDLHVARRVQLSVWLQIVQEWVGIAAVTVYAPTMFAQAGYGARKSEWLSGLNTITYCLSTLVAIATIDRFGRRWGLWAGAVLQGVSMFLAGAFAKLTIENQDMKAQYGAAGAFFIFLYTATFGATWLTIPWVYPTETFPLEVRAKGMAWGVFGWSIGNGWLTLLNPVMFSRIAENTLYVFGAVNFLSIPLVWAFYPETANRTLEEVDLLFASSSPFVWDNERHFRELKGSGMQLSHHLYGQENAKGGNGDGDEKKQDIIEREISAV
;
A
#
# COMPACT_ATOMS: atom_id res chain seq x y z
N MET A 1 -19.67 -22.18 -0.25
CA MET A 1 -20.95 -22.83 0.11
C MET A 1 -22.07 -21.80 -0.05
N MET A 2 -22.85 -21.94 -1.11
CA MET A 2 -24.32 -21.73 -1.16
C MET A 2 -24.72 -21.88 -2.63
N SER A 3 -24.74 -23.14 -3.05
CA SER A 3 -25.54 -23.61 -4.18
C SER A 3 -26.98 -23.74 -3.68
N GLY A 4 -27.95 -23.23 -4.43
CA GLY A 4 -29.35 -23.59 -4.25
C GLY A 4 -30.33 -22.45 -4.05
N VAL A 5 -30.45 -21.52 -5.00
CA VAL A 5 -31.70 -20.80 -5.33
C VAL A 5 -31.60 -20.34 -6.78
N ASN A 6 -32.13 -21.07 -7.77
CA ASN A 6 -32.33 -20.53 -9.14
C ASN A 6 -33.20 -21.42 -10.05
N THR A 7 -34.45 -21.65 -9.65
CA THR A 7 -35.47 -22.26 -10.54
C THR A 7 -36.79 -21.48 -10.47
N SER A 8 -36.71 -20.15 -10.39
CA SER A 8 -37.88 -19.26 -10.51
C SER A 8 -37.99 -18.74 -11.95
N PRO A 9 -39.16 -18.87 -12.62
CA PRO A 9 -39.41 -18.32 -13.96
C PRO A 9 -39.16 -16.82 -14.09
N ASP A 10 -39.26 -16.05 -12.99
CA ASP A 10 -39.03 -14.60 -12.98
C ASP A 10 -37.59 -14.19 -13.31
N TYR A 11 -36.63 -15.11 -13.16
CA TYR A 11 -35.20 -14.80 -13.34
C TYR A 11 -34.80 -14.73 -14.83
N VAL A 12 -35.48 -15.47 -15.69
CA VAL A 12 -35.21 -15.52 -17.14
C VAL A 12 -35.78 -14.29 -17.85
N GLU A 13 -36.93 -13.79 -17.40
CA GLU A 13 -37.58 -12.60 -17.98
C GLU A 13 -36.81 -11.30 -17.69
N ARG A 14 -36.13 -11.21 -16.52
CA ARG A 14 -35.32 -10.05 -16.15
C ARG A 14 -33.92 -10.02 -16.77
N MET A 15 -33.27 -11.17 -16.91
CA MET A 15 -31.87 -11.25 -17.34
C MET A 15 -31.71 -11.36 -18.85
N LYS A 16 -32.78 -11.67 -19.61
CA LYS A 16 -32.79 -11.82 -21.08
C LYS A 16 -31.71 -12.77 -21.62
N ILE A 17 -31.38 -13.82 -20.88
CA ILE A 17 -30.45 -14.87 -21.32
C ILE A 17 -31.24 -16.17 -21.46
N GLY A 18 -31.67 -16.49 -22.68
CA GLY A 18 -32.42 -17.72 -23.03
C GLY A 18 -33.79 -17.45 -23.66
N PHE A 19 -34.35 -18.47 -24.33
CA PHE A 19 -35.72 -18.48 -24.84
C PHE A 19 -36.54 -19.53 -24.09
N SER A 20 -37.79 -19.19 -23.75
CA SER A 20 -38.74 -20.10 -23.09
C SER A 20 -39.79 -20.57 -24.09
N THR A 21 -39.95 -21.88 -24.24
CA THR A 21 -41.02 -22.47 -25.07
C THR A 21 -42.09 -23.08 -24.18
N TYR A 22 -43.36 -22.86 -24.54
CA TYR A 22 -44.53 -23.34 -23.81
C TYR A 22 -44.96 -24.71 -24.35
N GLU A 23 -44.87 -25.76 -23.53
CA GLU A 23 -45.22 -27.14 -23.93
C GLU A 23 -46.59 -27.63 -23.43
N GLY A 24 -47.42 -26.74 -22.88
CA GLY A 24 -48.85 -27.02 -22.64
C GLY A 24 -49.28 -27.01 -21.16
N PRO A 25 -50.59 -27.24 -20.91
CA PRO A 25 -51.24 -26.86 -19.64
C PRO A 25 -50.84 -27.71 -18.43
N SER A 26 -50.21 -28.88 -18.61
CA SER A 26 -49.86 -29.78 -17.52
C SER A 26 -48.38 -29.77 -17.11
N GLN A 27 -47.47 -29.19 -17.91
CA GLN A 27 -46.02 -29.20 -17.63
C GLN A 27 -45.32 -27.82 -17.61
N GLY A 28 -45.99 -26.72 -17.98
CA GLY A 28 -45.44 -25.37 -17.83
C GLY A 28 -44.25 -25.05 -18.77
N TYR A 29 -43.52 -23.96 -18.48
CA TYR A 29 -42.39 -23.49 -19.29
C TYR A 29 -41.09 -24.21 -18.92
N VAL A 30 -40.36 -24.73 -19.91
CA VAL A 30 -39.03 -25.35 -19.72
C VAL A 30 -37.96 -24.50 -20.41
N ALA A 31 -36.91 -24.13 -19.68
CA ALA A 31 -35.77 -23.38 -20.21
C ALA A 31 -34.67 -24.34 -20.65
N VAL A 32 -34.30 -24.30 -21.93
CA VAL A 32 -33.25 -25.16 -22.52
C VAL A 32 -32.08 -24.30 -22.97
N ILE A 33 -30.87 -24.67 -22.53
CA ILE A 33 -29.61 -24.08 -22.99
C ILE A 33 -29.06 -25.02 -24.08
N THR A 34 -29.16 -24.57 -25.34
CA THR A 34 -28.55 -25.08 -26.59
C THR A 34 -28.99 -26.46 -27.15
N ASP A 35 -29.25 -26.49 -28.47
CA ASP A 35 -29.28 -27.69 -29.32
C ASP A 35 -28.13 -27.63 -30.35
N PRO A 36 -27.27 -28.66 -30.45
CA PRO A 36 -26.07 -28.65 -31.28
C PRO A 36 -26.29 -29.27 -32.67
N THR A 37 -27.06 -28.66 -33.57
CA THR A 37 -26.97 -29.00 -35.02
C THR A 37 -27.49 -27.88 -35.93
N LYS A 38 -26.59 -27.03 -36.45
CA LYS A 38 -26.54 -26.51 -37.84
C LYS A 38 -25.58 -25.31 -37.97
N GLN A 39 -24.42 -25.58 -38.56
CA GLN A 39 -23.47 -24.59 -39.06
C GLN A 39 -23.99 -23.92 -40.34
N GLY A 40 -23.63 -22.64 -40.51
CA GLY A 40 -23.02 -22.16 -41.75
C GLY A 40 -23.95 -21.62 -42.84
N GLY A 41 -23.81 -20.32 -43.12
CA GLY A 41 -24.32 -19.66 -44.33
C GLY A 41 -25.63 -18.94 -44.10
N ILE A 42 -25.76 -17.74 -44.67
CA ILE A 42 -26.95 -16.86 -44.59
C ILE A 42 -27.01 -15.96 -43.34
N VAL A 43 -25.92 -15.26 -43.00
CA VAL A 43 -25.97 -13.79 -42.68
C VAL A 43 -24.64 -13.12 -43.11
N SER A 44 -23.97 -13.63 -44.13
CA SER A 44 -22.85 -12.94 -44.78
C SER A 44 -23.38 -12.23 -46.02
N ARG A 45 -23.59 -10.91 -45.90
CA ARG A 45 -24.10 -9.93 -46.87
C ARG A 45 -25.58 -9.53 -46.71
N GLN A 46 -25.83 -8.63 -45.77
CA GLN A 46 -26.25 -7.29 -46.18
C GLN A 46 -25.46 -6.24 -45.38
N PRO A 47 -24.90 -5.21 -46.04
CA PRO A 47 -23.69 -4.56 -45.56
C PRO A 47 -23.99 -3.19 -44.91
N MET A 48 -23.18 -2.83 -43.92
CA MET A 48 -22.43 -1.57 -43.96
C MET A 48 -23.25 -0.26 -43.99
N ASP A 49 -24.29 -0.13 -43.16
CA ASP A 49 -24.89 1.20 -42.89
C ASP A 49 -25.57 1.39 -41.50
N SER A 50 -25.34 0.50 -40.51
CA SER A 50 -25.78 0.75 -39.12
C SER A 50 -24.63 0.88 -38.11
N SER A 51 -23.37 0.79 -38.56
CA SER A 51 -22.18 0.79 -37.70
C SER A 51 -21.69 2.18 -37.24
N ARG A 52 -22.56 3.20 -37.27
CA ARG A 52 -22.29 4.52 -36.67
C ARG A 52 -23.33 4.95 -35.62
N GLY A 53 -24.44 4.23 -35.47
CA GLY A 53 -25.49 4.53 -34.49
C GLY A 53 -25.35 3.76 -33.18
N ASP A 54 -24.90 2.51 -33.22
CA ASP A 54 -24.95 1.64 -32.04
C ASP A 54 -23.72 1.71 -31.14
N PHE A 55 -22.60 2.28 -31.59
CA PHE A 55 -21.52 2.66 -30.66
C PHE A 55 -21.89 3.91 -29.84
N ALA A 56 -22.69 4.81 -30.43
CA ALA A 56 -23.19 6.00 -29.74
C ALA A 56 -24.31 5.66 -28.74
N ASN A 57 -25.13 4.64 -29.03
CA ASN A 57 -26.10 4.09 -28.06
C ASN A 57 -25.44 3.17 -27.02
N PHE A 58 -24.38 2.43 -27.36
CA PHE A 58 -23.54 1.69 -26.40
C PHE A 58 -22.83 2.64 -25.42
N CYS A 59 -22.44 3.82 -25.89
CA CYS A 59 -21.95 4.87 -25.02
C CYS A 59 -23.05 5.51 -24.18
N SER A 60 -24.35 5.42 -24.54
CA SER A 60 -25.44 5.89 -23.66
C SER A 60 -25.56 5.11 -22.33
N GLU A 61 -24.85 3.97 -22.24
CA GLU A 61 -24.76 3.02 -21.13
C GLU A 61 -23.40 3.20 -20.37
N TYR A 62 -23.10 4.45 -20.02
CA TYR A 62 -21.81 5.06 -19.61
C TYR A 62 -20.97 4.45 -18.45
N SER A 63 -21.18 3.22 -18.00
CA SER A 63 -20.46 2.65 -16.83
C SER A 63 -19.13 1.97 -17.16
N LEU A 64 -19.00 1.39 -18.36
CA LEU A 64 -17.89 0.51 -18.72
C LEU A 64 -16.68 1.22 -19.34
N VAL A 65 -16.88 2.42 -19.92
CA VAL A 65 -15.79 3.17 -20.57
C VAL A 65 -14.64 3.50 -19.61
N PRO A 66 -14.89 3.98 -18.38
CA PRO A 66 -13.80 4.24 -17.42
C PRO A 66 -13.05 2.95 -17.01
N ILE A 67 -13.74 1.82 -16.92
CA ILE A 67 -13.15 0.52 -16.54
C ILE A 67 -12.30 -0.02 -17.70
N ALA A 68 -12.80 0.05 -18.93
CA ALA A 68 -12.08 -0.38 -20.12
C ALA A 68 -10.82 0.48 -20.36
N PHE A 69 -10.86 1.77 -20.05
CA PHE A 69 -9.70 2.65 -20.19
C PHE A 69 -8.53 2.26 -19.28
N GLN A 70 -8.79 1.68 -18.10
CA GLN A 70 -7.74 1.21 -17.19
C GLN A 70 -6.92 0.05 -17.77
N ILE A 71 -7.44 -0.66 -18.79
CA ILE A 71 -6.71 -1.74 -19.48
C ILE A 71 -5.55 -1.20 -20.30
N VAL A 72 -5.68 0.02 -20.86
CA VAL A 72 -4.65 0.64 -21.70
C VAL A 72 -3.29 0.74 -21.00
N PRO A 73 -3.16 1.37 -19.81
CA PRO A 73 -1.87 1.44 -19.11
C PRO A 73 -1.35 0.06 -18.67
N VAL A 74 -2.24 -0.90 -18.35
CA VAL A 74 -1.84 -2.28 -18.02
C VAL A 74 -1.21 -2.97 -19.23
N LEU A 75 -1.79 -2.83 -20.43
CA LEU A 75 -1.22 -3.39 -21.65
C LEU A 75 0.13 -2.77 -22.00
N VAL A 76 0.27 -1.45 -21.81
CA VAL A 76 1.56 -0.75 -21.98
C VAL A 76 2.59 -1.29 -20.99
N PHE A 77 2.23 -1.43 -19.71
CA PHE A 77 3.13 -1.99 -18.70
C PHE A 77 3.53 -3.44 -19.03
N MET A 78 2.58 -4.27 -19.47
CA MET A 78 2.82 -5.66 -19.89
C MET A 78 3.70 -5.78 -21.14
N THR A 79 3.77 -4.75 -21.99
CA THR A 79 4.72 -4.73 -23.11
C THR A 79 6.10 -4.24 -22.67
N VAL A 80 6.17 -3.22 -21.81
CA VAL A 80 7.43 -2.66 -21.31
C VAL A 80 8.19 -3.65 -20.42
N ILE A 81 7.50 -4.50 -19.65
CA ILE A 81 8.15 -5.43 -18.71
C ILE A 81 9.12 -6.40 -19.41
N TRP A 82 8.87 -6.75 -20.68
CA TRP A 82 9.77 -7.61 -21.47
C TRP A 82 11.10 -6.94 -21.82
N PHE A 83 11.19 -5.61 -21.70
CA PHE A 83 12.40 -4.84 -21.97
C PHE A 83 13.16 -4.43 -20.69
N MET A 84 12.59 -4.68 -19.51
CA MET A 84 13.22 -4.30 -18.24
C MET A 84 14.23 -5.37 -17.82
N PRO A 85 15.49 -5.02 -17.52
CA PRO A 85 16.45 -5.98 -16.98
C PRO A 85 16.01 -6.46 -15.60
N GLU A 86 16.32 -7.71 -15.28
CA GLU A 86 15.98 -8.27 -13.98
C GLU A 86 16.80 -7.66 -12.85
N SER A 87 16.24 -7.69 -11.63
CA SER A 87 16.92 -7.15 -10.45
C SER A 87 18.24 -7.90 -10.18
N PRO A 88 19.39 -7.21 -10.11
CA PRO A 88 20.68 -7.84 -9.79
C PRO A 88 20.63 -8.66 -8.49
N ARG A 89 19.93 -8.17 -7.47
CA ARG A 89 19.76 -8.88 -6.19
C ARG A 89 19.01 -10.20 -6.36
N TRP A 90 17.98 -10.25 -7.20
CA TRP A 90 17.24 -11.48 -7.47
C TRP A 90 18.08 -12.47 -8.27
N LEU A 91 18.83 -12.00 -9.27
CA LEU A 91 19.75 -12.82 -10.07
C LEU A 91 20.82 -13.48 -9.20
N THR A 92 21.46 -12.74 -8.29
CA THR A 92 22.41 -13.30 -7.32
C THR A 92 21.75 -14.35 -6.41
N LYS A 93 20.49 -14.13 -6.01
CA LYS A 93 19.73 -15.07 -5.17
C LYS A 93 19.44 -16.40 -5.87
N VAL A 94 19.16 -16.40 -7.17
CA VAL A 94 18.94 -17.61 -7.98
C VAL A 94 20.23 -18.25 -8.51
N GLY A 95 21.40 -17.73 -8.12
CA GLY A 95 22.71 -18.26 -8.52
C GLY A 95 23.26 -17.73 -9.85
N ARG A 96 22.63 -16.71 -10.44
CA ARG A 96 23.05 -16.05 -11.70
C ARG A 96 23.90 -14.79 -11.40
N ALA A 97 24.99 -14.98 -10.66
CA ALA A 97 25.81 -13.88 -10.14
C ALA A 97 26.55 -13.10 -11.25
N GLU A 98 27.01 -13.78 -12.30
CA GLU A 98 27.72 -13.15 -13.43
C GLU A 98 26.83 -12.18 -14.23
N GLU A 99 25.56 -12.53 -14.42
CA GLU A 99 24.58 -11.68 -15.10
C GLU A 99 24.18 -10.48 -14.24
N ALA A 100 24.09 -10.67 -12.92
CA ALA A 100 23.89 -9.58 -11.98
C ALA A 100 25.05 -8.55 -12.05
N LEU A 101 26.30 -9.02 -12.14
CA LEU A 101 27.48 -8.17 -12.31
C LEU A 101 27.45 -7.41 -13.64
N GLN A 102 27.08 -8.08 -14.75
CA GLN A 102 26.95 -7.42 -16.06
C GLN A 102 25.87 -6.34 -16.07
N ILE A 103 24.70 -6.62 -15.50
CA ILE A 103 23.62 -5.63 -15.38
C ILE A 103 24.04 -4.45 -14.51
N LEU A 104 24.74 -4.71 -13.40
CA LEU A 104 25.26 -3.67 -12.51
C LEU A 104 26.31 -2.79 -13.21
N GLY A 105 27.22 -3.41 -13.98
CA GLY A 105 28.18 -2.71 -14.83
C GLY A 105 27.50 -1.83 -15.87
N ASN A 106 26.46 -2.33 -16.55
CA ASN A 106 25.68 -1.57 -17.52
C ASN A 106 24.92 -0.38 -16.88
N LEU A 107 24.46 -0.52 -15.64
CA LEU A 107 23.70 0.51 -14.93
C LEU A 107 24.58 1.62 -14.33
N ARG A 108 25.79 1.29 -13.85
CA ARG A 108 26.63 2.20 -13.05
C ARG A 108 27.87 2.70 -13.75
N ALA A 109 28.42 1.93 -14.69
CA ALA A 109 29.74 2.15 -15.27
C ALA A 109 29.78 1.92 -16.78
N ASP A 110 28.66 2.17 -17.47
CA ASP A 110 28.51 2.03 -18.93
C ASP A 110 29.02 0.68 -19.48
N GLY A 111 28.86 -0.40 -18.70
CA GLY A 111 29.27 -1.76 -19.04
C GLY A 111 30.63 -2.20 -18.50
N ASN A 112 31.33 -1.35 -17.75
CA ASN A 112 32.57 -1.74 -17.07
C ASN A 112 32.27 -2.49 -15.76
N THR A 113 32.40 -3.82 -15.80
CA THR A 113 32.19 -4.69 -14.65
C THR A 113 33.33 -4.67 -13.62
N LYS A 114 34.48 -4.10 -13.97
CA LYS A 114 35.67 -3.99 -13.10
C LYS A 114 35.82 -2.61 -12.46
N ASP A 115 34.78 -1.78 -12.54
CA ASP A 115 34.79 -0.51 -11.85
C ASP A 115 34.74 -0.77 -10.32
N PRO A 116 35.62 -0.13 -9.52
CA PRO A 116 35.67 -0.33 -8.08
C PRO A 116 34.32 -0.07 -7.38
N ALA A 117 33.48 0.83 -7.91
CA ALA A 117 32.15 1.08 -7.36
C ALA A 117 31.18 -0.08 -7.63
N VAL A 118 31.28 -0.72 -8.80
CA VAL A 118 30.46 -1.88 -9.20
C VAL A 118 30.86 -3.11 -8.40
N GLU A 119 32.16 -3.38 -8.26
CA GLU A 119 32.66 -4.50 -7.46
C GLU A 119 32.25 -4.38 -5.99
N LYS A 120 32.31 -3.17 -5.43
CA LYS A 120 31.85 -2.90 -4.07
C LYS A 120 30.35 -3.16 -3.91
N GLU A 121 29.51 -2.56 -4.77
CA GLU A 121 28.05 -2.73 -4.70
C GLU A 121 27.66 -4.21 -4.92
N PHE A 122 28.38 -4.94 -5.78
CA PHE A 122 28.17 -6.37 -5.99
C PHE A 122 28.55 -7.22 -4.77
N SER A 123 29.68 -6.90 -4.12
CA SER A 123 30.11 -7.55 -2.87
C SER A 123 29.07 -7.34 -1.76
N ASP A 124 28.57 -6.11 -1.60
CA ASP A 124 27.52 -5.78 -0.63
C ASP A 124 26.24 -6.60 -0.89
N ILE A 125 25.86 -6.77 -2.17
CA ILE A 125 24.71 -7.61 -2.56
C ILE A 125 24.95 -9.09 -2.21
N LEU A 126 26.15 -9.62 -2.44
CA LEU A 126 26.50 -11.01 -2.12
C LEU A 126 26.40 -11.28 -0.61
N GLU A 127 26.92 -10.37 0.21
CA GLU A 127 26.85 -10.47 1.67
C GLU A 127 25.39 -10.49 2.15
N VAL A 128 24.56 -9.59 1.63
CA VAL A 128 23.13 -9.53 1.98
C VAL A 128 22.38 -10.80 1.56
N VAL A 129 22.69 -11.36 0.39
CA VAL A 129 22.07 -12.60 -0.09
C VAL A 129 22.50 -13.80 0.74
N GLN A 130 23.75 -13.82 1.21
CA GLN A 130 24.27 -14.87 2.08
C GLN A 130 23.59 -14.82 3.46
N LEU A 131 23.52 -13.63 4.05
CA LEU A 131 22.78 -13.39 5.31
C LEU A 131 21.30 -13.80 5.17
N GLU A 132 20.65 -13.48 4.05
CA GLU A 132 19.28 -13.94 3.77
C GLU A 132 19.14 -15.46 3.74
N LYS A 133 20.10 -16.18 3.16
CA LYS A 133 20.08 -17.65 3.08
C LYS A 133 20.26 -18.27 4.46
N GLU A 134 21.14 -17.71 5.28
CA GLU A 134 21.38 -18.16 6.66
C GLU A 134 20.16 -17.88 7.56
N SER A 135 19.51 -16.73 7.39
CA SER A 135 18.28 -16.36 8.10
C SER A 135 16.99 -16.95 7.49
N SER A 136 17.07 -17.60 6.33
CA SER A 136 15.90 -18.15 5.63
C SER A 136 15.18 -19.24 6.43
N GLY A 137 15.94 -20.03 7.22
CA GLY A 137 15.41 -21.06 8.11
C GLY A 137 14.69 -20.50 9.35
N ARG A 138 14.95 -19.25 9.76
CA ARG A 138 14.36 -18.58 10.95
C ARG A 138 13.21 -17.62 10.62
N SER A 139 12.95 -17.33 9.34
CA SER A 139 12.08 -16.23 8.88
C SER A 139 10.68 -16.67 8.42
N THR A 140 10.03 -17.61 9.10
CA THR A 140 8.60 -17.91 8.83
C THR A 140 7.74 -16.70 9.21
N TYR A 141 6.67 -16.40 8.46
CA TYR A 141 5.75 -15.28 8.78
C TYR A 141 5.24 -15.31 10.23
N TRP A 142 4.94 -16.51 10.74
CA TRP A 142 4.55 -16.73 12.13
C TRP A 142 5.66 -16.40 13.13
N ALA A 143 6.91 -16.77 12.83
CA ALA A 143 8.07 -16.45 13.67
C ALA A 143 8.33 -14.94 13.71
N MET A 144 8.11 -14.23 12.59
CA MET A 144 8.22 -12.77 12.54
C MET A 144 7.15 -12.05 13.37
N LEU A 145 5.91 -12.56 13.39
CA LEU A 145 4.81 -11.95 14.15
C LEU A 145 5.01 -12.10 15.67
N TRP A 146 5.53 -13.25 16.11
CA TRP A 146 5.72 -13.57 17.54
C TRP A 146 7.15 -13.35 18.05
N GLY A 147 8.08 -12.97 17.17
CA GLY A 147 9.47 -12.66 17.53
C GLY A 147 10.31 -13.88 17.90
N ILE A 148 9.88 -15.07 17.47
CA ILE A 148 10.54 -16.32 17.82
C ILE A 148 11.83 -16.44 17.01
N GLY A 149 12.99 -16.41 17.68
CA GLY A 149 14.31 -16.59 17.06
C GLY A 149 15.02 -15.31 16.61
N TRP A 150 14.52 -14.12 16.99
CA TRP A 150 15.03 -12.82 16.52
C TRP A 150 15.58 -11.92 17.64
N GLY A 151 16.28 -12.52 18.63
CA GLY A 151 17.11 -11.88 19.66
C GLY A 151 16.85 -10.39 19.95
N ASP A 152 17.89 -9.57 19.86
CA ASP A 152 17.84 -8.12 20.10
C ASP A 152 17.29 -7.33 18.90
N LEU A 153 16.99 -7.97 17.76
CA LEU A 153 16.51 -7.28 16.56
C LEU A 153 15.02 -6.88 16.65
N HIS A 154 14.30 -7.44 17.63
CA HIS A 154 12.90 -7.15 17.98
C HIS A 154 11.95 -7.08 16.75
N VAL A 155 12.09 -8.02 15.82
CA VAL A 155 11.34 -8.04 14.54
C VAL A 155 9.82 -8.02 14.72
N ALA A 156 9.29 -8.66 15.77
CA ALA A 156 7.86 -8.62 16.09
C ALA A 156 7.33 -7.20 16.32
N ARG A 157 8.11 -6.36 17.01
CA ARG A 157 7.75 -4.95 17.23
C ARG A 157 7.68 -4.21 15.90
N ARG A 158 8.66 -4.43 15.01
CA ARG A 158 8.70 -3.82 13.68
C ARG A 158 7.50 -4.24 12.83
N VAL A 159 7.09 -5.50 12.90
CA VAL A 159 5.85 -6.02 12.26
C VAL A 159 4.62 -5.32 12.81
N GLN A 160 4.46 -5.27 14.14
CA GLN A 160 3.30 -4.61 14.75
C GLN A 160 3.23 -3.13 14.41
N LEU A 161 4.35 -2.40 14.45
CA LEU A 161 4.40 -0.98 14.09
C LEU A 161 4.03 -0.75 12.61
N SER A 162 4.52 -1.60 11.70
CA SER A 162 4.18 -1.54 10.27
C SER A 162 2.68 -1.79 10.04
N VAL A 163 2.13 -2.86 10.64
CA VAL A 163 0.71 -3.23 10.50
C VAL A 163 -0.20 -2.15 11.07
N TRP A 164 0.07 -1.67 12.30
CA TRP A 164 -0.76 -0.66 12.94
C TRP A 164 -0.68 0.69 12.24
N LEU A 165 0.49 1.09 11.70
CA LEU A 165 0.61 2.35 10.97
C LEU A 165 -0.29 2.36 9.73
N GLN A 166 -0.33 1.24 9.01
CA GLN A 166 -1.16 1.08 7.80
C GLN A 166 -2.66 1.03 8.15
N ILE A 167 -3.03 0.41 9.26
CA ILE A 167 -4.41 0.45 9.77
C ILE A 167 -4.81 1.88 10.13
N VAL A 168 -3.95 2.60 10.85
CA VAL A 168 -4.20 3.99 11.25
C VAL A 168 -4.27 4.91 10.04
N GLN A 169 -3.44 4.70 9.02
CA GLN A 169 -3.50 5.45 7.75
C GLN A 169 -4.89 5.37 7.10
N GLU A 170 -5.50 4.18 7.09
CA GLU A 170 -6.86 4.02 6.57
C GLU A 170 -7.87 4.74 7.47
N TRP A 171 -7.79 4.52 8.78
CA TRP A 171 -8.68 5.10 9.79
C TRP A 171 -8.61 6.62 9.95
N VAL A 172 -7.56 7.26 9.44
CA VAL A 172 -7.48 8.71 9.26
C VAL A 172 -8.57 9.23 8.30
N GLY A 173 -9.16 8.35 7.48
CA GLY A 173 -10.43 8.60 6.77
C GLY A 173 -10.29 8.70 5.25
N ILE A 174 -9.15 8.32 4.66
CA ILE A 174 -8.91 8.50 3.22
C ILE A 174 -9.90 7.71 2.36
N ALA A 175 -10.18 6.44 2.70
CA ALA A 175 -11.14 5.61 1.99
C ALA A 175 -12.56 6.20 2.03
N ALA A 176 -12.93 6.85 3.14
CA ALA A 176 -14.22 7.52 3.25
C ALA A 176 -14.29 8.76 2.37
N VAL A 177 -13.25 9.61 2.38
CA VAL A 177 -13.24 10.84 1.59
C VAL A 177 -13.20 10.56 0.10
N THR A 178 -12.42 9.58 -0.36
CA THR A 178 -12.30 9.30 -1.80
C THR A 178 -13.58 8.69 -2.37
N VAL A 179 -14.24 7.80 -1.61
CA VAL A 179 -15.47 7.12 -2.05
C VAL A 179 -16.72 8.01 -1.86
N TYR A 180 -16.79 8.74 -0.75
CA TYR A 180 -17.97 9.52 -0.36
C TYR A 180 -17.78 11.03 -0.55
N ALA A 181 -16.72 11.50 -1.22
CA ALA A 181 -16.54 12.91 -1.55
C ALA A 181 -17.79 13.55 -2.18
N PRO A 182 -18.46 12.95 -3.18
CA PRO A 182 -19.69 13.51 -3.73
C PRO A 182 -20.79 13.66 -2.69
N THR A 183 -20.93 12.69 -1.77
CA THR A 183 -21.88 12.74 -0.66
C THR A 183 -21.53 13.85 0.34
N MET A 184 -20.24 14.02 0.65
CA MET A 184 -19.76 15.07 1.56
C MET A 184 -19.98 16.47 0.96
N PHE A 185 -19.73 16.66 -0.34
CA PHE A 185 -20.06 17.92 -1.02
C PHE A 185 -21.57 18.14 -1.14
N ALA A 186 -22.37 17.08 -1.30
CA ALA A 186 -23.84 17.20 -1.25
C ALA A 186 -24.33 17.63 0.13
N GLN A 187 -23.73 17.11 1.21
CA GLN A 187 -24.00 17.56 2.59
C GLN A 187 -23.59 19.02 2.81
N ALA A 188 -22.54 19.50 2.15
CA ALA A 188 -22.17 20.91 2.09
C ALA A 188 -23.13 21.78 1.24
N GLY A 189 -24.26 21.23 0.78
CA GLY A 189 -25.32 21.99 0.11
C GLY A 189 -25.16 22.14 -1.40
N TYR A 190 -24.20 21.45 -2.02
CA TYR A 190 -24.04 21.44 -3.47
C TYR A 190 -24.99 20.43 -4.13
N GLY A 191 -25.49 20.78 -5.33
CA GLY A 191 -26.29 19.86 -6.14
C GLY A 191 -25.44 18.71 -6.70
N ALA A 192 -26.08 17.55 -6.97
CA ALA A 192 -25.42 16.30 -7.35
C ALA A 192 -24.32 16.47 -8.43
N ARG A 193 -24.63 17.13 -9.54
CA ARG A 193 -23.65 17.36 -10.62
C ARG A 193 -22.47 18.23 -10.19
N LYS A 194 -22.69 19.25 -9.36
CA LYS A 194 -21.60 20.09 -8.84
C LYS A 194 -20.72 19.30 -7.86
N SER A 195 -21.32 18.45 -7.03
CA SER A 195 -20.62 17.59 -6.09
C SER A 195 -19.72 16.57 -6.80
N GLU A 196 -20.17 15.97 -7.90
CA GLU A 196 -19.35 15.09 -8.74
C GLU A 196 -18.15 15.83 -9.36
N TRP A 197 -18.38 17.03 -9.90
CA TRP A 197 -17.31 17.87 -10.45
C TRP A 197 -16.29 18.28 -9.39
N LEU A 198 -16.75 18.68 -8.20
CA LEU A 198 -15.89 19.00 -7.07
C LEU A 198 -15.10 17.78 -6.59
N SER A 199 -15.71 16.60 -6.60
CA SER A 199 -15.02 15.34 -6.31
C SER A 199 -13.90 15.05 -7.31
N GLY A 200 -14.15 15.23 -8.61
CA GLY A 200 -13.13 15.08 -9.64
C GLY A 200 -11.96 16.07 -9.44
N LEU A 201 -12.27 17.34 -9.15
CA LEU A 201 -11.26 18.36 -8.88
C LEU A 201 -10.46 18.07 -7.59
N ASN A 202 -11.12 17.53 -6.58
CA ASN A 202 -10.50 17.07 -5.36
C ASN A 202 -9.47 15.96 -5.64
N THR A 203 -9.80 14.99 -6.49
CA THR A 203 -8.86 13.94 -6.92
C THR A 203 -7.65 14.49 -7.68
N ILE A 204 -7.83 15.52 -8.52
CA ILE A 204 -6.71 16.21 -9.18
C ILE A 204 -5.82 16.90 -8.14
N THR A 205 -6.43 17.59 -7.17
CA THR A 205 -5.70 18.25 -6.08
C THR A 205 -4.91 17.24 -5.25
N TYR A 206 -5.52 16.09 -4.96
CA TYR A 206 -4.85 14.97 -4.30
C TYR A 206 -3.64 14.50 -5.10
N CYS A 207 -3.78 14.25 -6.40
CA CYS A 207 -2.68 13.86 -7.29
C CYS A 207 -1.54 14.89 -7.28
N LEU A 208 -1.84 16.18 -7.44
CA LEU A 208 -0.82 17.24 -7.41
C LEU A 208 -0.13 17.35 -6.05
N SER A 209 -0.87 17.12 -4.96
CA SER A 209 -0.31 17.17 -3.62
C SER A 209 0.71 16.04 -3.36
N THR A 210 0.55 14.88 -4.01
CA THR A 210 1.54 13.81 -3.92
C THR A 210 2.92 14.22 -4.47
N LEU A 211 2.97 15.11 -5.45
CA LEU A 211 4.24 15.65 -5.99
C LEU A 211 4.96 16.50 -4.94
N VAL A 212 4.21 17.22 -4.10
CA VAL A 212 4.76 17.98 -2.97
C VAL A 212 5.34 17.03 -1.93
N ALA A 213 4.70 15.88 -1.68
CA ALA A 213 5.20 14.88 -0.75
C ALA A 213 6.60 14.39 -1.14
N ILE A 214 6.84 14.15 -2.43
CA ILE A 214 8.14 13.68 -2.95
C ILE A 214 9.25 14.68 -2.62
N ALA A 215 9.02 15.99 -2.78
CA ALA A 215 10.02 17.01 -2.48
C ALA A 215 10.20 17.28 -0.97
N THR A 216 9.19 16.95 -0.17
CA THR A 216 9.08 17.40 1.23
C THR A 216 9.51 16.30 2.21
N ILE A 217 9.26 15.03 1.90
CA ILE A 217 9.42 13.91 2.84
C ILE A 217 10.86 13.75 3.35
N ASP A 218 11.86 13.92 2.48
CA ASP A 218 13.26 13.76 2.87
C ASP A 218 13.82 14.96 3.63
N ARG A 219 13.23 16.15 3.44
CA ARG A 219 13.73 17.39 4.05
C ARG A 219 13.24 17.60 5.48
N PHE A 220 12.00 17.23 5.77
CA PHE A 220 11.36 17.54 7.06
C PHE A 220 11.30 16.37 8.04
N GLY A 221 11.65 15.16 7.60
CA GLY A 221 11.59 13.95 8.43
C GLY A 221 10.21 13.31 8.47
N ARG A 222 10.16 12.03 8.88
CA ARG A 222 8.96 11.19 8.80
C ARG A 222 8.02 11.49 9.97
N ARG A 223 8.54 11.72 11.18
CA ARG A 223 7.72 11.96 12.39
C ARG A 223 7.03 13.32 12.35
N TRP A 224 7.74 14.35 11.89
CA TRP A 224 7.15 15.68 11.69
C TRP A 224 6.03 15.64 10.65
N GLY A 225 6.23 14.94 9.53
CA GLY A 225 5.22 14.78 8.50
C GLY A 225 3.93 14.13 9.03
N LEU A 226 4.05 13.07 9.83
CA LEU A 226 2.90 12.41 10.46
C LEU A 226 2.17 13.33 11.44
N TRP A 227 2.89 14.08 12.29
CA TRP A 227 2.28 15.01 13.25
C TRP A 227 1.60 16.19 12.58
N ALA A 228 2.32 16.91 11.71
CA ALA A 228 1.78 18.06 11.00
C ALA A 228 0.59 17.66 10.12
N GLY A 229 0.70 16.50 9.45
CA GLY A 229 -0.38 15.91 8.69
C GLY A 229 -1.60 15.60 9.54
N ALA A 230 -1.43 14.93 10.68
CA ALA A 230 -2.53 14.52 11.56
C ALA A 230 -3.25 15.72 12.19
N VAL A 231 -2.51 16.76 12.60
CA VAL A 231 -3.11 17.99 13.14
C VAL A 231 -3.93 18.69 12.06
N LEU A 232 -3.36 18.91 10.87
CA LEU A 232 -4.03 19.66 9.82
C LEU A 232 -5.21 18.88 9.22
N GLN A 233 -5.10 17.56 9.08
CA GLN A 233 -6.20 16.68 8.68
C GLN A 233 -7.30 16.63 9.74
N GLY A 234 -6.94 16.48 11.01
CA GLY A 234 -7.88 16.48 12.13
C GLY A 234 -8.68 17.77 12.20
N VAL A 235 -8.00 18.93 12.20
CA VAL A 235 -8.64 20.25 12.17
C VAL A 235 -9.55 20.39 10.95
N SER A 236 -9.07 20.00 9.76
CA SER A 236 -9.86 20.08 8.53
C SER A 236 -11.12 19.23 8.61
N MET A 237 -11.05 18.03 9.17
CA MET A 237 -12.20 17.14 9.34
C MET A 237 -13.24 17.68 10.33
N PHE A 238 -12.79 18.21 11.47
CA PHE A 238 -13.69 18.85 12.43
C PHE A 238 -14.37 20.08 11.84
N LEU A 239 -13.62 20.93 11.12
CA LEU A 239 -14.19 22.12 10.48
C LEU A 239 -15.13 21.75 9.33
N ALA A 240 -14.77 20.76 8.51
CA ALA A 240 -15.67 20.26 7.45
C ALA A 240 -16.99 19.74 8.04
N GLY A 241 -16.95 18.97 9.13
CA GLY A 241 -18.15 18.52 9.85
C GLY A 241 -18.97 19.67 10.44
N ALA A 242 -18.30 20.65 11.05
CA ALA A 242 -18.95 21.82 11.64
C ALA A 242 -19.67 22.66 10.59
N PHE A 243 -19.00 22.94 9.46
CA PHE A 243 -19.60 23.69 8.36
C PHE A 243 -20.71 22.91 7.65
N ALA A 244 -20.59 21.58 7.52
CA ALA A 244 -21.68 20.74 7.01
C ALA A 244 -22.93 20.86 7.90
N LYS A 245 -22.75 20.79 9.23
CA LYS A 245 -23.86 20.96 10.18
C LYS A 245 -24.48 22.36 10.12
N LEU A 246 -23.66 23.41 10.09
CA LEU A 246 -24.13 24.80 9.97
C LEU A 246 -24.88 25.08 8.66
N THR A 247 -24.51 24.37 7.59
CA THR A 247 -25.21 24.45 6.29
C THR A 247 -26.62 23.89 6.36
N ILE A 248 -26.86 22.89 7.22
CA ILE A 248 -28.18 22.30 7.47
C ILE A 248 -29.01 23.23 8.36
N GLU A 249 -28.42 23.72 9.46
CA GLU A 249 -29.10 24.52 10.49
C GLU A 249 -29.43 25.95 10.01
N ASN A 250 -28.58 26.59 9.19
CA ASN A 250 -28.74 27.98 8.77
C ASN A 250 -28.91 28.09 7.24
N GLN A 251 -30.16 28.19 6.77
CA GLN A 251 -30.47 28.28 5.34
C GLN A 251 -30.03 29.61 4.69
N ASP A 252 -29.96 30.70 5.46
CA ASP A 252 -29.64 32.04 4.93
C ASP A 252 -28.20 32.17 4.42
N MET A 253 -27.27 31.44 5.04
CA MET A 253 -25.82 31.51 4.73
C MET A 253 -25.29 30.17 4.16
N LYS A 254 -26.20 29.33 3.64
CA LYS A 254 -25.91 27.99 3.13
C LYS A 254 -24.75 27.96 2.13
N ALA A 255 -24.67 28.94 1.24
CA ALA A 255 -23.63 29.01 0.22
C ALA A 255 -22.23 29.28 0.81
N GLN A 256 -22.14 30.10 1.86
CA GLN A 256 -20.87 30.45 2.49
C GLN A 256 -20.34 29.30 3.35
N TYR A 257 -21.21 28.68 4.15
CA TYR A 257 -20.86 27.51 4.95
C TYR A 257 -20.53 26.29 4.07
N GLY A 258 -21.27 26.09 2.98
CA GLY A 258 -20.96 25.04 2.00
C GLY A 258 -19.59 25.21 1.35
N ALA A 259 -19.22 26.43 0.97
CA ALA A 259 -17.90 26.74 0.41
C ALA A 259 -16.78 26.51 1.42
N ALA A 260 -16.98 26.89 2.69
CA ALA A 260 -16.03 26.62 3.75
C ALA A 260 -15.85 25.10 3.97
N GLY A 261 -16.96 24.34 4.06
CA GLY A 261 -16.91 22.88 4.19
C GLY A 261 -16.16 22.20 3.04
N ALA A 262 -16.44 22.62 1.79
CA ALA A 262 -15.72 22.11 0.63
C ALA A 262 -14.23 22.46 0.66
N PHE A 263 -13.85 23.68 1.07
CA PHE A 263 -12.45 24.07 1.23
C PHE A 263 -11.71 23.18 2.23
N PHE A 264 -12.34 22.84 3.37
CA PHE A 264 -11.69 21.96 4.36
C PHE A 264 -11.58 20.50 3.90
N ILE A 265 -12.52 20.01 3.09
CA ILE A 265 -12.35 18.72 2.40
C ILE A 265 -11.15 18.79 1.44
N PHE A 266 -11.05 19.90 0.70
CA PHE A 266 -9.87 20.38 -0.05
C PHE A 266 -8.55 20.20 0.72
N LEU A 267 -8.51 20.89 1.85
CA LEU A 267 -7.33 20.97 2.69
C LEU A 267 -6.97 19.60 3.27
N TYR A 268 -7.97 18.80 3.65
CA TYR A 268 -7.76 17.43 4.14
C TYR A 268 -7.06 16.56 3.08
N THR A 269 -7.59 16.46 1.87
CA THR A 269 -7.03 15.58 0.83
C THR A 269 -5.66 16.04 0.37
N ALA A 270 -5.47 17.37 0.23
CA ALA A 270 -4.16 17.94 -0.06
C ALA A 270 -3.15 17.56 1.03
N THR A 271 -3.51 17.75 2.29
CA THR A 271 -2.62 17.41 3.42
C THR A 271 -2.31 15.92 3.46
N PHE A 272 -3.31 15.04 3.24
CA PHE A 272 -3.11 13.60 3.18
C PHE A 272 -2.14 13.19 2.08
N GLY A 273 -2.34 13.72 0.87
CA GLY A 273 -1.43 13.48 -0.26
C GLY A 273 0.00 13.94 0.01
N ALA A 274 0.18 15.06 0.71
CA ALA A 274 1.50 15.63 1.04
C ALA A 274 2.24 14.92 2.19
N THR A 275 1.54 14.17 3.04
CA THR A 275 2.10 13.64 4.30
C THR A 275 1.82 12.16 4.51
N TRP A 276 0.60 11.82 4.92
CA TRP A 276 0.18 10.48 5.35
C TRP A 276 0.09 9.45 4.23
N LEU A 277 0.10 9.87 2.97
CA LEU A 277 0.12 8.93 1.87
C LEU A 277 1.44 8.16 1.82
N THR A 278 2.58 8.85 1.72
CA THR A 278 3.87 8.22 1.41
C THR A 278 4.55 7.62 2.64
N ILE A 279 4.43 8.28 3.80
CA ILE A 279 5.18 7.88 5.00
C ILE A 279 4.87 6.44 5.46
N PRO A 280 3.61 5.99 5.55
CA PRO A 280 3.29 4.61 5.96
C PRO A 280 3.79 3.52 5.00
N TRP A 281 4.01 3.85 3.72
CA TRP A 281 4.60 2.91 2.75
C TRP A 281 6.12 2.87 2.79
N VAL A 282 6.76 3.98 3.15
CA VAL A 282 8.23 4.08 3.29
C VAL A 282 8.70 3.58 4.64
N TYR A 283 7.92 3.77 5.70
CA TYR A 283 8.32 3.39 7.05
C TYR A 283 8.71 1.91 7.20
N PRO A 284 7.99 0.93 6.62
CA PRO A 284 8.40 -0.47 6.64
C PRO A 284 9.69 -0.71 5.84
N THR A 285 9.93 -0.02 4.71
CA THR A 285 11.17 -0.22 3.93
C THR A 285 12.41 0.24 4.71
N GLU A 286 12.28 1.27 5.54
CA GLU A 286 13.35 1.82 6.38
C GLU A 286 13.50 1.05 7.69
N THR A 287 12.40 0.53 8.24
CA THR A 287 12.39 -0.12 9.55
C THR A 287 12.82 -1.58 9.49
N PHE A 288 12.64 -2.31 8.39
CA PHE A 288 13.02 -3.73 8.35
C PHE A 288 14.48 -3.97 7.94
N PRO A 289 15.18 -4.90 8.62
CA PRO A 289 16.52 -5.33 8.22
C PRO A 289 16.48 -5.93 6.82
N LEU A 290 17.60 -5.82 6.10
CA LEU A 290 17.69 -6.18 4.68
C LEU A 290 17.20 -7.60 4.39
N GLU A 291 17.49 -8.54 5.28
CA GLU A 291 17.18 -9.96 5.16
C GLU A 291 15.68 -10.27 5.12
N VAL A 292 14.88 -9.52 5.90
CA VAL A 292 13.45 -9.78 6.08
C VAL A 292 12.57 -8.67 5.52
N ARG A 293 13.16 -7.64 4.90
CA ARG A 293 12.45 -6.47 4.36
C ARG A 293 11.31 -6.84 3.44
N ALA A 294 11.52 -7.77 2.50
CA ALA A 294 10.47 -8.20 1.58
C ALA A 294 9.25 -8.79 2.30
N LYS A 295 9.48 -9.60 3.35
CA LYS A 295 8.42 -10.16 4.20
C LYS A 295 7.78 -9.09 5.10
N GLY A 296 8.57 -8.13 5.58
CA GLY A 296 8.07 -6.99 6.35
C GLY A 296 7.16 -6.06 5.54
N MET A 297 7.45 -5.85 4.26
CA MET A 297 6.58 -5.12 3.34
C MET A 297 5.24 -5.83 3.14
N ALA A 298 5.24 -7.16 3.05
CA ALA A 298 4.00 -7.94 2.95
C ALA A 298 3.11 -7.75 4.19
N TRP A 299 3.68 -7.65 5.39
CA TRP A 299 2.94 -7.29 6.60
C TRP A 299 2.35 -5.87 6.54
N GLY A 300 3.04 -4.92 5.92
CA GLY A 300 2.50 -3.57 5.68
C GLY A 300 1.28 -3.60 4.76
N VAL A 301 1.34 -4.37 3.66
CA VAL A 301 0.20 -4.57 2.75
C VAL A 301 -0.96 -5.28 3.46
N PHE A 302 -0.65 -6.24 4.33
CA PHE A 302 -1.65 -6.92 5.16
C PHE A 302 -2.37 -5.95 6.11
N GLY A 303 -1.64 -5.08 6.81
CA GLY A 303 -2.24 -4.04 7.67
C GLY A 303 -3.13 -3.07 6.89
N TRP A 304 -2.68 -2.63 5.72
CA TRP A 304 -3.46 -1.80 4.81
C TRP A 304 -4.76 -2.50 4.37
N SER A 305 -4.66 -3.79 4.03
CA SER A 305 -5.82 -4.60 3.60
C SER A 305 -6.86 -4.74 4.71
N ILE A 306 -6.42 -4.91 5.96
CA ILE A 306 -7.31 -4.93 7.13
C ILE A 306 -8.00 -3.58 7.31
N GLY A 307 -7.24 -2.47 7.29
CA GLY A 307 -7.78 -1.13 7.45
C GLY A 307 -8.82 -0.80 6.38
N ASN A 308 -8.48 -1.04 5.11
CA ASN A 308 -9.36 -0.78 3.97
C ASN A 308 -10.60 -1.69 4.00
N GLY A 309 -10.44 -2.98 4.29
CA GLY A 309 -11.56 -3.92 4.42
C GLY A 309 -12.53 -3.53 5.54
N TRP A 310 -11.99 -3.06 6.68
CA TRP A 310 -12.79 -2.57 7.79
C TRP A 310 -13.61 -1.34 7.38
N LEU A 311 -12.97 -0.31 6.84
CA LEU A 311 -13.67 0.93 6.45
C LEU A 311 -14.62 0.73 5.28
N THR A 312 -14.32 -0.16 4.34
CA THR A 312 -15.23 -0.49 3.24
C THR A 312 -16.57 -1.01 3.75
N LEU A 313 -16.58 -1.80 4.83
CA LEU A 313 -17.80 -2.31 5.46
C LEU A 313 -18.44 -1.28 6.40
N LEU A 314 -17.65 -0.48 7.10
CA LEU A 314 -18.13 0.45 8.13
C LEU A 314 -18.64 1.78 7.58
N ASN A 315 -17.98 2.34 6.55
CA ASN A 315 -18.31 3.65 5.97
C ASN A 315 -19.78 3.77 5.52
N PRO A 316 -20.38 2.80 4.80
CA PRO A 316 -21.79 2.89 4.43
C PRO A 316 -22.72 3.00 5.66
N VAL A 317 -22.40 2.29 6.74
CA VAL A 317 -23.17 2.30 7.98
C VAL A 317 -23.00 3.64 8.70
N MET A 318 -21.79 4.20 8.72
CA MET A 318 -21.53 5.50 9.33
C MET A 318 -22.26 6.62 8.58
N PHE A 319 -22.10 6.72 7.26
CA PHE A 319 -22.76 7.78 6.49
C PHE A 319 -24.29 7.69 6.52
N SER A 320 -24.87 6.49 6.66
CA SER A 320 -26.32 6.31 6.76
C SER A 320 -26.90 6.60 8.15
N ARG A 321 -26.14 6.31 9.23
CA ARG A 321 -26.62 6.46 10.62
C ARG A 321 -26.25 7.80 11.26
N ILE A 322 -25.02 8.26 11.04
CA ILE A 322 -24.45 9.42 11.72
C ILE A 322 -24.12 10.58 10.77
N ALA A 323 -24.30 10.40 9.46
CA ALA A 323 -24.19 11.42 8.42
C ALA A 323 -22.92 12.29 8.57
N GLU A 324 -23.06 13.59 8.83
CA GLU A 324 -21.95 14.54 8.98
C GLU A 324 -21.07 14.25 10.19
N ASN A 325 -21.60 13.58 11.23
CA ASN A 325 -20.83 13.23 12.42
C ASN A 325 -19.73 12.19 12.13
N THR A 326 -19.81 11.51 10.98
CA THR A 326 -18.72 10.65 10.48
C THR A 326 -17.40 11.42 10.37
N LEU A 327 -17.44 12.70 10.01
CA LEU A 327 -16.25 13.53 9.86
C LEU A 327 -15.58 13.83 11.21
N TYR A 328 -16.38 13.99 12.27
CA TYR A 328 -15.83 14.14 13.62
C TYR A 328 -15.15 12.85 14.12
N VAL A 329 -15.66 11.67 13.73
CA VAL A 329 -15.01 10.40 14.06
C VAL A 329 -13.62 10.33 13.42
N PHE A 330 -13.50 10.61 12.12
CA PHE A 330 -12.20 10.63 11.46
C PHE A 330 -11.28 11.73 11.99
N GLY A 331 -11.83 12.92 12.29
CA GLY A 331 -11.08 13.99 12.94
C GLY A 331 -10.53 13.56 14.31
N ALA A 332 -11.33 12.87 15.13
CA ALA A 332 -10.90 12.37 16.43
C ALA A 332 -9.80 11.32 16.29
N VAL A 333 -9.91 10.40 15.32
CA VAL A 333 -8.87 9.40 15.06
C VAL A 333 -7.56 10.05 14.59
N ASN A 334 -7.63 11.13 13.81
CA ASN A 334 -6.46 11.92 13.45
C ASN A 334 -5.74 12.49 14.68
N PHE A 335 -6.47 13.04 15.66
CA PHE A 335 -5.83 13.51 16.89
C PHE A 335 -5.32 12.37 17.78
N LEU A 336 -6.00 11.22 17.78
CA LEU A 336 -5.56 10.01 18.50
C LEU A 336 -4.31 9.37 17.87
N SER A 337 -4.07 9.59 16.58
CA SER A 337 -2.85 9.09 15.93
C SER A 337 -1.61 9.86 16.40
N ILE A 338 -1.74 11.12 16.83
CA ILE A 338 -0.62 11.94 17.33
C ILE A 338 0.10 11.30 18.53
N PRO A 339 -0.57 10.97 19.66
CA PRO A 339 0.09 10.34 20.79
C PRO A 339 0.65 8.95 20.44
N LEU A 340 0.00 8.22 19.53
CA LEU A 340 0.49 6.92 19.04
C LEU A 340 1.82 7.06 18.27
N VAL A 341 1.89 8.01 17.32
CA VAL A 341 3.12 8.35 16.60
C VAL A 341 4.18 8.91 17.56
N TRP A 342 3.77 9.72 18.53
CA TRP A 342 4.68 10.30 19.51
C TRP A 342 5.31 9.25 20.42
N ALA A 343 4.55 8.24 20.88
CA ALA A 343 5.03 7.25 21.84
C ALA A 343 5.80 6.08 21.19
N PHE A 344 5.41 5.64 19.99
CA PHE A 344 5.86 4.35 19.42
C PHE A 344 6.69 4.44 18.14
N TYR A 345 6.65 5.57 17.41
CA TYR A 345 7.29 5.70 16.09
C TYR A 345 8.56 6.56 16.18
N PRO A 346 9.75 5.93 16.19
CA PRO A 346 11.01 6.67 16.12
C PRO A 346 11.22 7.35 14.77
N GLU A 347 12.12 8.34 14.74
CA GLU A 347 12.48 9.04 13.50
C GLU A 347 13.50 8.21 12.69
N THR A 348 13.12 7.84 11.47
CA THR A 348 13.94 7.05 10.53
C THR A 348 14.66 7.90 9.50
N ALA A 349 14.35 9.20 9.37
CA ALA A 349 14.98 10.07 8.39
C ALA A 349 16.49 10.23 8.62
N ASN A 350 17.24 10.20 7.50
CA ASN A 350 18.69 10.43 7.48
C ASN A 350 19.51 9.47 8.36
N ARG A 351 18.99 8.26 8.63
CA ARG A 351 19.70 7.20 9.33
C ARG A 351 20.06 6.08 8.38
N THR A 352 21.22 5.46 8.59
CA THR A 352 21.55 4.24 7.86
C THR A 352 20.69 3.08 8.36
N LEU A 353 20.54 2.04 7.55
CA LEU A 353 19.76 0.85 7.93
C LEU A 353 20.32 0.19 9.20
N GLU A 354 21.64 0.18 9.34
CA GLU A 354 22.35 -0.31 10.52
C GLU A 354 22.06 0.55 11.77
N GLU A 355 21.98 1.86 11.62
CA GLU A 355 21.60 2.77 12.71
C GLU A 355 20.16 2.56 13.15
N VAL A 356 19.26 2.23 12.21
CA VAL A 356 17.88 1.85 12.53
C VAL A 356 17.85 0.50 13.26
N ASP A 357 18.72 -0.45 12.91
CA ASP A 357 18.82 -1.71 13.63
C ASP A 357 19.25 -1.52 15.09
N LEU A 358 20.21 -0.65 15.35
CA LEU A 358 20.63 -0.25 16.70
C LEU A 358 19.51 0.45 17.48
N LEU A 359 18.68 1.24 16.80
CA LEU A 359 17.55 1.94 17.42
C LEU A 359 16.50 0.98 17.98
N PHE A 360 16.30 -0.15 17.30
CA PHE A 360 15.36 -1.20 17.72
C PHE A 360 16.00 -2.27 18.63
N ALA A 361 17.29 -2.14 18.96
CA ALA A 361 17.98 -3.05 19.88
C ALA A 361 17.45 -2.96 21.33
N SER A 362 16.88 -1.81 21.70
CA SER A 362 16.31 -1.59 23.04
C SER A 362 15.03 -2.42 23.28
N SER A 363 14.96 -3.02 24.45
CA SER A 363 13.80 -3.82 24.90
C SER A 363 12.56 -2.98 25.21
N SER A 364 12.67 -1.64 25.33
CA SER A 364 11.52 -0.76 25.60
C SER A 364 10.74 -0.42 24.30
N PRO A 365 9.40 -0.49 24.30
CA PRO A 365 8.59 -0.11 23.14
C PRO A 365 8.52 1.41 22.91
N PHE A 366 8.99 2.22 23.86
CA PHE A 366 8.85 3.67 23.80
C PHE A 366 10.03 4.35 23.09
N VAL A 367 9.70 5.36 22.28
CA VAL A 367 10.66 6.15 21.50
C VAL A 367 11.75 6.77 22.38
N TRP A 368 11.42 7.30 23.56
CA TRP A 368 12.38 7.97 24.46
C TRP A 368 13.54 7.06 24.88
N ASP A 369 13.21 5.79 25.13
CA ASP A 369 14.18 4.80 25.59
C ASP A 369 15.02 4.28 24.43
N ASN A 370 14.40 4.10 23.25
CA ASN A 370 15.10 3.72 22.03
C ASN A 370 16.10 4.80 21.61
N GLU A 371 15.70 6.08 21.60
CA GLU A 371 16.59 7.19 21.29
C GLU A 371 17.70 7.36 22.34
N ARG A 372 17.43 7.09 23.62
CA ARG A 372 18.45 7.13 24.68
C ARG A 372 19.49 6.03 24.48
N HIS A 373 19.03 4.80 24.27
CA HIS A 373 19.90 3.64 24.04
C HIS A 373 20.73 3.79 22.77
N PHE A 374 20.13 4.31 21.69
CA PHE A 374 20.86 4.63 20.46
C PHE A 374 21.98 5.66 20.69
N ARG A 375 21.74 6.71 21.50
CA ARG A 375 22.77 7.70 21.84
C ARG A 375 23.91 7.09 22.66
N GLU A 376 23.60 6.17 23.57
CA GLU A 376 24.60 5.45 24.37
C GLU A 376 25.46 4.52 23.50
N LEU A 377 24.84 3.76 22.59
CA LEU A 377 25.53 2.88 21.65
C LEU A 377 26.39 3.67 20.64
N LYS A 378 25.88 4.79 20.12
CA LYS A 378 26.64 5.65 19.21
C LYS A 378 27.80 6.36 19.92
N GLY A 379 27.60 6.77 21.18
CA GLY A 379 28.65 7.40 22.01
C GLY A 379 29.77 6.44 22.43
N SER A 380 29.51 5.14 22.47
CA SER A 380 30.50 4.11 22.81
C SER A 380 31.32 3.62 21.60
N GLY A 381 31.07 4.14 20.39
CA GLY A 381 31.82 3.78 19.19
C GLY A 381 31.63 2.32 18.73
N MET A 382 30.59 1.64 19.23
CA MET A 382 30.36 0.23 18.97
C MET A 382 29.78 0.04 17.57
N GLN A 383 30.59 -0.49 16.65
CA GLN A 383 30.13 -0.93 15.33
C GLN A 383 29.36 -2.25 15.45
N LEU A 384 28.27 -2.35 14.69
CA LEU A 384 27.22 -3.38 14.76
C LEU A 384 27.75 -4.83 14.73
N SER A 385 28.87 -5.08 14.04
CA SER A 385 29.49 -6.41 13.93
C SER A 385 29.86 -7.01 15.29
N HIS A 386 30.21 -6.17 16.28
CA HIS A 386 30.70 -6.67 17.56
C HIS A 386 29.60 -6.93 18.60
N HIS A 387 28.40 -6.36 18.45
CA HIS A 387 27.32 -6.51 19.43
C HIS A 387 26.38 -7.66 19.08
N LEU A 388 25.98 -7.80 17.81
CA LEU A 388 25.11 -8.90 17.35
C LEU A 388 25.84 -10.25 17.38
N TYR A 389 27.09 -10.31 16.88
CA TYR A 389 27.90 -11.54 16.94
C TYR A 389 28.58 -11.75 18.31
N GLY A 390 28.93 -10.68 19.03
CA GLY A 390 29.56 -10.79 20.35
C GLY A 390 28.62 -11.37 21.42
N GLN A 391 27.33 -11.08 21.35
CA GLN A 391 26.34 -11.71 22.25
C GLN A 391 26.06 -13.17 21.89
N GLU A 392 26.11 -13.56 20.61
CA GLU A 392 25.96 -14.96 20.20
C GLU A 392 27.17 -15.80 20.64
N ASN A 393 28.39 -15.27 20.54
CA ASN A 393 29.61 -15.91 21.05
C ASN A 393 29.68 -15.96 22.59
N ALA A 394 29.07 -15.00 23.29
CA ALA A 394 28.98 -15.04 24.77
C ALA A 394 27.97 -16.08 25.28
N LYS A 395 26.98 -16.47 24.46
CA LYS A 395 25.98 -17.50 24.80
C LYS A 395 26.28 -18.88 24.21
N GLY A 396 27.17 -18.97 23.23
CA GLY A 396 27.61 -20.21 22.58
C GLY A 396 29.10 -20.45 22.74
N GLY A 397 29.56 -20.73 23.96
CA GLY A 397 30.95 -21.14 24.19
C GLY A 397 31.23 -22.53 23.62
N ASN A 398 31.98 -22.60 22.50
CA ASN A 398 33.04 -23.58 22.31
C ASN A 398 33.96 -23.15 21.14
N GLY A 399 35.17 -22.72 21.48
CA GLY A 399 36.16 -22.11 20.57
C GLY A 399 36.92 -23.10 19.68
N ASP A 400 36.20 -23.92 18.91
CA ASP A 400 36.80 -24.91 17.99
C ASP A 400 36.39 -24.69 16.51
N GLY A 401 35.57 -23.66 16.25
CA GLY A 401 34.99 -23.36 14.94
C GLY A 401 35.74 -22.31 14.11
N ASP A 402 36.55 -21.47 14.75
CA ASP A 402 37.15 -20.30 14.07
C ASP A 402 38.44 -20.67 13.29
N GLU A 403 39.21 -21.67 13.71
CA GLU A 403 40.33 -22.20 12.89
C GLU A 403 39.84 -22.89 11.61
N LYS A 404 38.70 -23.61 11.67
CA LYS A 404 38.12 -24.24 10.47
C LYS A 404 37.46 -23.24 9.50
N LYS A 405 37.01 -22.08 9.98
CA LYS A 405 36.41 -21.04 9.14
C LYS A 405 37.46 -20.31 8.30
N GLN A 406 38.66 -20.06 8.82
CA GLN A 406 39.75 -19.47 8.05
C GLN A 406 40.25 -20.41 6.94
N ASP A 407 40.37 -21.71 7.24
CA ASP A 407 40.79 -22.73 6.26
C ASP A 407 39.83 -22.91 5.08
N ILE A 408 38.52 -22.67 5.26
CA ILE A 408 37.52 -22.78 4.19
C ILE A 408 37.54 -21.52 3.31
N ILE A 409 37.70 -20.34 3.91
CA ILE A 409 37.79 -19.07 3.19
C ILE A 409 39.06 -19.03 2.32
N GLU A 410 40.20 -19.50 2.83
CA GLU A 410 41.44 -19.57 2.04
C GLU A 410 41.34 -20.58 0.88
N ARG A 411 40.60 -21.68 1.06
CA ARG A 411 40.39 -22.67 -0.02
C ARG A 411 39.48 -22.15 -1.13
N GLU A 412 38.41 -21.43 -0.81
CA GLU A 412 37.50 -20.87 -1.83
C GLU A 412 38.12 -19.69 -2.58
N ILE A 413 38.93 -18.86 -1.91
CA ILE A 413 39.69 -17.78 -2.57
C ILE A 413 40.77 -18.32 -3.51
N SER A 414 41.35 -19.49 -3.22
CA SER A 414 42.35 -20.14 -4.10
C SER A 414 41.77 -20.84 -5.33
N ALA A 415 40.44 -21.01 -5.39
CA ALA A 415 39.73 -21.71 -6.46
C ALA A 415 39.11 -20.77 -7.52
N VAL A 416 39.20 -19.46 -7.29
CA VAL A 416 38.92 -18.38 -8.25
C VAL A 416 40.24 -17.90 -8.84
#